data_AF-A0A382ICC6-F1
#
_entry.id   AF-A0A382ICC6-F1
#
_cell.length_a   1.000
_cell.length_b   1.000
_cell.length_c   1.000
_cell.angle_alpha   90.00
_cell.angle_beta   90.00
_cell.angle_gamma   90.00
#
_symmetry.space_group_name_H-M   'P 1'
#
loop_
_entity.id
_entity.type
_entity.pdbx_description
1 polymer ?
#
loop_
_entity_poly.entity_id
_entity_poly.type
_entity_poly.pdbx_seq_one_letter_code
_entity_poly.pdbx_strand_id
1 'polypeptide(L)' 'QEVGIKVVRWGATDSMGRPVSAGVYLYQIQAGEFVQTKKMVLLK' A
#
# COMPACT_ATOMS: atom_id res chain seq x y z
N GLN A 1 -18.54 4.44 3.16
CA GLN A 1 -17.31 5.17 2.75
C GLN A 1 -17.73 6.25 1.77
N GLU A 2 -17.33 7.50 2.01
CA GLU A 2 -17.71 8.62 1.14
C GLU A 2 -16.97 8.59 -0.20
N VAL A 3 -17.68 8.98 -1.25
CA VAL A 3 -17.17 9.09 -2.61
C VAL A 3 -16.10 10.19 -2.65
N GLY A 4 -15.03 9.95 -3.40
CA GLY A 4 -13.98 10.95 -3.60
C GLY A 4 -12.58 10.35 -3.66
N ILE A 5 -11.59 11.22 -3.77
CA ILE A 5 -10.17 10.84 -3.81
C ILE A 5 -9.72 10.43 -2.40
N LYS A 6 -9.04 9.29 -2.30
CA LYS A 6 -8.43 8.80 -1.06
C LYS A 6 -6.94 8.62 -1.29
N VAL A 7 -6.12 9.10 -0.36
CA VAL A 7 -4.65 8.99 -0.40
C VAL A 7 -4.19 8.29 0.85
N VAL A 8 -3.34 7.27 0.68
CA VAL A 8 -2.68 6.56 1.77
C VAL A 8 -1.18 6.61 1.53
N ARG A 9 -0.43 6.99 2.55
CA ARG A 9 1.03 6.95 2.54
C ARG A 9 1.48 5.76 3.37
N TRP A 10 2.17 4.81 2.74
CA TRP A 10 2.80 3.72 3.47
C TRP A 10 4.12 4.21 4.08
N GLY A 11 4.33 3.92 5.37
CA GLY A 11 5.47 4.41 6.16
C GLY A 11 6.73 3.56 6.05
N ALA A 12 6.80 2.59 5.13
CA ALA A 12 7.88 1.60 5.06
C ALA A 12 8.09 0.82 6.37
N THR A 13 6.98 0.52 7.08
CA THR A 13 6.98 -0.29 8.30
C THR A 13 6.08 -1.52 8.16
N ASP A 14 6.40 -2.58 8.90
CA ASP A 14 5.55 -3.75 9.08
C ASP A 14 4.42 -3.48 10.09
N SER A 15 3.62 -4.51 10.39
CA SER A 15 2.51 -4.43 11.35
C SER A 15 2.93 -4.21 12.80
N MET A 16 4.21 -4.42 13.13
CA MET A 16 4.80 -4.12 14.44
C MET A 16 5.46 -2.73 14.47
N GLY A 17 5.34 -1.94 13.39
CA GLY A 17 5.97 -0.62 13.29
C GLY A 17 7.47 -0.68 13.00
N ARG A 18 8.02 -1.84 12.65
CA ARG A 18 9.45 -1.99 12.36
C ARG A 18 9.74 -1.64 10.91
N PRO A 19 10.84 -0.92 10.60
CA PRO A 19 11.22 -0.62 9.22
C PRO A 19 11.40 -1.89 8.39
N VAL A 20 10.98 -1.85 7.14
CA VAL A 20 11.18 -2.96 6.20
C VAL A 20 12.34 -2.68 5.22
N SER A 21 12.88 -3.73 4.61
CA SER A 21 14.01 -3.65 3.69
C SER A 21 13.67 -3.00 2.35
N ALA A 22 14.65 -2.48 1.63
CA ALA A 22 14.45 -2.10 0.22
C ALA A 22 13.93 -3.29 -0.60
N GLY A 23 13.02 -3.04 -1.54
CA GLY A 23 12.38 -4.11 -2.30
C GLY A 23 11.08 -3.71 -2.99
N VAL A 24 10.46 -4.70 -3.64
CA VAL A 24 9.14 -4.56 -4.27
C VAL A 24 8.06 -5.03 -3.31
N TYR A 25 7.06 -4.19 -3.10
CA TYR A 25 5.92 -4.43 -2.22
C TYR A 25 4.64 -4.45 -3.06
N LEU A 26 3.91 -5.56 -3.01
CA LEU A 26 2.61 -5.67 -3.68
C LEU A 26 1.50 -5.23 -2.73
N TYR A 27 0.53 -4.49 -3.27
CA TYR A 27 -0.67 -4.11 -2.53
C TYR A 27 -1.89 -4.18 -3.43
N GLN A 28 -3.05 -4.33 -2.81
CA GLN A 28 -4.34 -4.43 -3.49
C GLN A 28 -5.26 -3.30 -3.04
N ILE A 29 -5.95 -2.69 -3.99
CA ILE A 29 -7.07 -1.78 -3.75
C ILE A 29 -8.35 -2.56 -4.03
N GLN A 30 -9.21 -2.67 -3.03
CA GLN A 30 -10.52 -3.34 -3.14
C GLN A 30 -11.65 -2.35 -2.84
N ALA A 31 -12.64 -2.29 -3.73
CA ALA A 31 -13.84 -1.46 -3.59
C ALA A 31 -15.07 -2.22 -4.12
N GLY A 32 -15.76 -2.96 -3.24
CA GLY A 32 -16.80 -3.91 -3.65
C GLY A 32 -16.20 -4.98 -4.56
N GLU A 33 -16.77 -5.14 -5.75
CA GLU A 33 -16.30 -6.08 -6.79
C GLU A 33 -15.04 -5.59 -7.51
N PHE A 34 -14.65 -4.32 -7.37
CA PHE A 34 -13.43 -3.81 -7.99
C PHE A 34 -12.20 -4.26 -7.19
N VAL A 35 -11.27 -4.92 -7.87
CA VAL A 35 -9.99 -5.36 -7.31
C VAL A 35 -8.86 -4.97 -8.25
N GLN A 36 -7.86 -4.24 -7.73
CA GLN A 36 -6.66 -3.88 -8.49
C GLN A 36 -5.39 -4.13 -7.68
N THR A 37 -4.49 -4.94 -8.23
CA THR A 37 -3.15 -5.16 -7.67
C THR A 37 -2.16 -4.16 -8.27
N LYS A 38 -1.32 -3.58 -7.42
CA LYS A 38 -0.25 -2.65 -7.78
C LYS A 38 1.04 -3.02 -7.06
N LYS A 39 2.15 -2.44 -7.50
CA LYS A 39 3.45 -2.56 -6.84
C LYS A 39 3.96 -1.19 -6.39
N MET A 40 4.70 -1.19 -5.28
CA MET A 40 5.50 -0.07 -4.80
C MET A 40 6.96 -0.53 -4.72
N VAL A 41 7.89 0.36 -4.97
CA VAL A 41 9.33 0.08 -4.87
C VAL A 41 9.90 0.95 -3.76
N LEU A 42 10.48 0.32 -2.74
CA LEU A 42 11.22 0.99 -1.70
C LEU A 42 12.71 0.97 -2.08
N LEU A 43 13.26 2.15 -2.33
CA LEU A 43 14.68 2.37 -2.60
C LEU A 43 15.41 2.73 -1.30
N LYS A 44 16.71 2.40 -1.21
CA LYS A 44 17.59 2.74 -0.10
C LYS A 44 18.44 3.95 -0.44
#